data_AF-A0A9P0IY33-F1
#
_entry.id   AF-A0A9P0IY33-F1
#
_cell.length_a   1.000
_cell.length_b   1.000
_cell.length_c   1.000
_cell.angle_alpha   90.00
_cell.angle_beta   90.00
_cell.angle_gamma   90.00
#
_symmetry.space_group_name_H-M   'P 1'
#
loop_
_entity.id
_entity.type
_entity.pdbx_description
1 polymer ?
#
loop_
_entity_poly.entity_id
_entity_poly.type
_entity_poly.pdbx_seq_one_letter_code
_entity_poly.pdbx_strand_id
1 'polypeptide(L)'
;MHLFSAGRDIENDNQSTMSFNCFNCKGRPNISNEQFVRSEQNFNISIMNNDENQSDRYVLFGNSFHKGNSLVYDIPILFKMAKKHLLSLSSVVRDQYKTFRSQDQNNCKTINFSDIRQQISGFLLFLRDCLQRMNACESYSWLMESHGKKIELELNNLYSALGQFHNLSETIIQHALLSSDYTNNIYYHLYHCHLDVRWFQLSLLSELPNSKDTLKNSLHNALNDLVQLARNRFKKIQLKDLLLKDALLCDCTYDFLILIQYLINKQQLLYNSDNFWQYFNAVFTNVNLVNCEELIFRLWLLNSLQRSDKSSSIDLKDSDLVSILKEFLNNEPNEVQLKLSICLLQNIVISSSITEPVIVFWEYFHKRLNSTFYSSDMKIQNIACISKNGSELLIQMNNLFSAQQTELLSNYNSFQLFQRLLGLHLQNIKYNSKDWNQIKGRIFSKFSPSKLMSFNEVGFYNFTTLFLTLSIMSDDTSQIALKYQHLIKLISEQKLDPNTRSTYWKGTVAFLILHSQRNVSITAYGTALSDTLNTTSQEYITVYLDGLKEVFLFSESLTFGQHTLIGSWLENYLLSTIKPLDKAMKFCKQFYSYWKS
;
A
#
# COMPACT_ATOMS: atom_id res chain seq x y z
N MET A 1 6.98 -54.55 -3.55
CA MET A 1 6.12 -55.24 -4.52
C MET A 1 5.01 -56.06 -3.83
N HIS A 2 4.04 -55.56 -3.05
CA HIS A 2 3.79 -54.29 -2.34
C HIS A 2 3.89 -52.97 -3.15
N LEU A 3 2.95 -52.01 -3.10
CA LEU A 3 1.76 -51.84 -2.25
C LEU A 3 0.52 -51.31 -3.01
N PHE A 4 -0.63 -51.90 -2.68
CA PHE A 4 -1.93 -51.32 -2.27
C PHE A 4 -2.82 -50.42 -3.15
N SER A 5 -4.08 -50.84 -3.16
CA SER A 5 -5.30 -50.06 -3.32
C SER A 5 -5.67 -49.24 -2.08
N ALA A 6 -6.46 -48.19 -2.26
CA ALA A 6 -7.57 -47.79 -1.37
C ALA A 6 -8.39 -46.69 -2.06
N GLY A 7 -9.72 -46.79 -2.02
CA GLY A 7 -10.59 -45.70 -2.45
C GLY A 7 -10.50 -44.51 -1.49
N ARG A 8 -10.86 -43.33 -1.99
CA ARG A 8 -11.28 -42.20 -1.17
C ARG A 8 -12.48 -41.54 -1.84
N ASP A 9 -13.42 -41.13 -1.03
CA ASP A 9 -14.79 -40.85 -1.43
C ASP A 9 -14.90 -39.64 -2.36
N ILE A 10 -15.80 -39.74 -3.34
CA ILE A 10 -16.21 -38.61 -4.17
C ILE A 10 -17.24 -37.83 -3.34
N GLU A 11 -16.77 -36.89 -2.52
CA GLU A 11 -17.64 -35.85 -2.00
C GLU A 11 -18.06 -34.92 -3.15
N ASN A 12 -19.38 -34.79 -3.32
CA ASN A 12 -19.99 -34.00 -4.40
C ASN A 12 -19.87 -32.50 -4.13
N ASP A 13 -18.70 -31.92 -4.39
CA ASP A 13 -18.59 -30.46 -4.52
C ASP A 13 -19.12 -30.02 -5.90
N ASN A 14 -20.35 -29.51 -5.89
CA ASN A 14 -21.01 -28.91 -7.04
C ASN A 14 -20.22 -27.71 -7.55
N GLN A 15 -19.34 -27.91 -8.54
CA GLN A 15 -18.69 -26.83 -9.27
C GLN A 15 -19.72 -26.12 -10.17
N SER A 16 -20.51 -25.22 -9.58
CA SER A 16 -21.37 -24.32 -10.33
C SER A 16 -20.52 -23.36 -11.16
N THR A 17 -20.61 -23.49 -12.49
CA THR A 17 -20.03 -22.55 -13.46
C THR A 17 -20.73 -21.18 -13.34
N MET A 18 -20.25 -20.36 -12.42
CA MET A 18 -20.84 -19.06 -12.09
C MET A 18 -20.33 -17.98 -13.04
N SER A 19 -21.21 -17.49 -13.92
CA SER A 19 -20.97 -16.29 -14.72
C SER A 19 -21.17 -15.02 -13.88
N PHE A 20 -20.40 -13.97 -14.18
CA PHE A 20 -20.59 -12.64 -13.59
C PHE A 20 -22.02 -12.15 -13.83
N ASN A 21 -22.72 -11.71 -12.79
CA ASN A 21 -24.08 -11.20 -12.95
C ASN A 21 -24.18 -9.68 -12.78
N CYS A 22 -23.52 -9.11 -11.76
CA CYS A 22 -23.36 -7.67 -11.56
C CYS A 22 -22.35 -7.39 -10.43
N PHE A 23 -21.91 -6.15 -10.28
CA PHE A 23 -21.10 -5.72 -9.14
C PHE A 23 -21.87 -5.70 -7.80
N ASN A 24 -21.29 -6.24 -6.72
CA ASN A 24 -21.91 -6.18 -5.40
C ASN A 24 -20.88 -6.11 -4.26
N CYS A 25 -20.72 -4.92 -3.67
CA CYS A 25 -19.82 -4.70 -2.53
C CYS A 25 -20.50 -4.78 -1.14
N LYS A 26 -21.83 -4.96 -1.05
CA LYS A 26 -22.56 -4.83 0.25
C LYS A 26 -23.76 -5.75 0.48
N GLY A 27 -24.10 -6.68 -0.42
CA GLY A 27 -25.36 -7.46 -0.30
C GLY A 27 -25.33 -8.94 -0.68
N ARG A 28 -24.26 -9.40 -1.33
CA ARG A 28 -23.85 -10.80 -1.60
C ARG A 28 -22.40 -10.71 -2.05
N PRO A 29 -21.53 -11.67 -1.74
CA PRO A 29 -20.20 -11.70 -2.34
C PRO A 29 -20.36 -11.83 -3.86
N ASN A 30 -19.72 -10.95 -4.63
CA ASN A 30 -19.13 -11.46 -5.85
C ASN A 30 -18.08 -12.48 -5.42
N ILE A 31 -18.23 -13.70 -5.90
CA ILE A 31 -17.40 -14.85 -5.56
C ILE A 31 -15.94 -14.46 -5.76
N SER A 32 -15.09 -14.88 -4.81
CA SER A 32 -13.74 -14.34 -4.56
C SER A 32 -12.99 -13.86 -5.82
N ASN A 33 -12.42 -12.66 -5.75
CA ASN A 33 -11.74 -11.97 -6.86
C ASN A 33 -10.73 -12.84 -7.63
N GLU A 34 -10.12 -13.83 -6.97
CA GLU A 34 -9.26 -14.81 -7.61
C GLU A 34 -9.98 -15.71 -8.63
N GLN A 35 -11.20 -16.18 -8.34
CA GLN A 35 -11.93 -17.10 -9.24
C GLN A 35 -12.49 -16.40 -10.47
N PHE A 36 -12.79 -15.09 -10.40
CA PHE A 36 -13.46 -14.40 -11.51
C PHE A 36 -12.49 -13.91 -12.60
N VAL A 37 -11.32 -13.36 -12.27
CA VAL A 37 -10.27 -13.14 -13.29
C VAL A 37 -9.69 -14.46 -13.78
N ARG A 38 -9.58 -15.47 -12.91
CA ARG A 38 -9.32 -16.85 -13.35
C ARG A 38 -10.46 -17.44 -14.17
N SER A 39 -11.67 -16.89 -14.15
CA SER A 39 -12.77 -17.39 -14.99
C SER A 39 -12.50 -17.07 -16.47
N GLU A 40 -12.06 -15.87 -16.83
CA GLU A 40 -11.62 -15.59 -18.21
C GLU A 40 -10.33 -16.36 -18.61
N GLN A 41 -9.51 -16.77 -17.63
CA GLN A 41 -8.34 -17.64 -17.89
C GLN A 41 -8.71 -19.14 -18.03
N ASN A 42 -9.74 -19.63 -17.32
CA ASN A 42 -10.11 -21.04 -17.24
C ASN A 42 -11.33 -21.43 -18.11
N PHE A 43 -12.21 -20.50 -18.48
CA PHE A 43 -13.43 -20.83 -19.25
C PHE A 43 -13.14 -21.36 -20.65
N ASN A 44 -12.00 -21.00 -21.24
CA ASN A 44 -11.51 -21.53 -22.53
C ASN A 44 -11.38 -23.07 -22.57
N ILE A 45 -11.47 -23.76 -21.42
CA ILE A 45 -11.35 -25.22 -21.31
C ILE A 45 -12.72 -25.91 -21.12
N SER A 46 -13.80 -25.19 -20.81
CA SER A 46 -15.06 -25.80 -20.32
C SER A 46 -16.20 -25.93 -21.33
N ILE A 47 -16.15 -25.27 -22.49
CA ILE A 47 -17.26 -25.22 -23.48
C ILE A 47 -17.21 -26.42 -24.45
N MET A 48 -17.17 -27.65 -23.91
CA MET A 48 -17.20 -28.89 -24.71
C MET A 48 -18.28 -29.89 -24.29
N ASN A 49 -18.87 -29.79 -23.09
CA ASN A 49 -19.57 -30.92 -22.47
C ASN A 49 -20.99 -30.66 -21.91
N ASN A 50 -21.68 -29.55 -22.22
CA ASN A 50 -23.05 -29.33 -21.74
C ASN A 50 -23.91 -28.50 -22.71
N ASP A 51 -24.48 -29.13 -23.75
CA ASP A 51 -25.53 -28.52 -24.57
C ASP A 51 -26.47 -29.60 -25.18
N GLU A 52 -27.45 -30.07 -24.40
CA GLU A 52 -28.63 -30.79 -24.96
C GLU A 52 -29.99 -30.43 -24.28
N ASN A 53 -30.04 -29.69 -23.16
CA ASN A 53 -31.29 -29.50 -22.39
C ASN A 53 -31.50 -28.11 -21.74
N GLN A 54 -31.31 -27.00 -22.47
CA GLN A 54 -31.70 -25.66 -22.00
C GLN A 54 -32.62 -24.92 -22.99
N SER A 55 -33.85 -24.61 -22.54
CA SER A 55 -34.92 -23.96 -23.33
C SER A 55 -34.45 -22.80 -24.22
N ASP A 56 -34.90 -22.77 -25.48
CA ASP A 56 -34.50 -21.79 -26.51
C ASP A 56 -34.95 -20.35 -26.29
N ARG A 57 -35.58 -20.04 -25.15
CA ARG A 57 -36.08 -18.71 -24.83
C ARG A 57 -35.39 -18.11 -23.61
N TYR A 58 -35.07 -16.83 -23.72
CA TYR A 58 -34.60 -15.97 -22.62
C TYR A 58 -35.68 -14.95 -22.26
N VAL A 59 -35.79 -14.58 -20.99
CA VAL A 59 -36.67 -13.48 -20.55
C VAL A 59 -35.82 -12.25 -20.30
N LEU A 60 -36.06 -11.17 -21.05
CA LEU A 60 -35.36 -9.89 -20.93
C LEU A 60 -36.39 -8.76 -20.87
N PHE A 61 -36.21 -7.79 -19.95
CA PHE A 61 -37.13 -6.66 -19.77
C PHE A 61 -38.63 -7.07 -19.66
N GLY A 62 -38.90 -8.23 -19.04
CA GLY A 62 -40.25 -8.80 -18.90
C GLY A 62 -40.82 -9.49 -20.14
N ASN A 63 -40.09 -9.60 -21.25
CA ASN A 63 -40.53 -10.21 -22.50
C ASN A 63 -39.73 -11.48 -22.83
N SER A 64 -40.35 -12.47 -23.48
CA SER A 64 -39.68 -13.70 -23.91
C SER A 64 -39.11 -13.58 -25.33
N PHE A 65 -37.82 -13.85 -25.47
CA PHE A 65 -37.03 -13.73 -26.70
C PHE A 65 -36.43 -15.08 -27.12
N HIS A 66 -36.23 -15.32 -28.42
CA HIS A 66 -35.67 -16.58 -28.94
C HIS A 66 -34.16 -16.45 -29.17
N LYS A 67 -33.36 -17.32 -28.54
CA LYS A 67 -31.87 -17.23 -28.52
C LYS A 67 -31.26 -16.88 -29.88
N GLY A 68 -31.58 -17.66 -30.91
CA GLY A 68 -31.00 -17.48 -32.26
C GLY A 68 -31.56 -16.28 -33.04
N ASN A 69 -32.84 -15.93 -32.86
CA ASN A 69 -33.47 -14.87 -33.68
C ASN A 69 -33.17 -13.48 -33.12
N SER A 70 -33.00 -13.36 -31.80
CA SER A 70 -32.90 -12.07 -31.14
C SER A 70 -31.59 -11.32 -31.43
N LEU A 71 -30.52 -12.03 -31.78
CA LEU A 71 -29.28 -11.43 -32.29
C LEU A 71 -29.45 -10.78 -33.67
N VAL A 72 -30.28 -11.38 -34.51
CA VAL A 72 -30.49 -10.91 -35.89
C VAL A 72 -31.49 -9.74 -35.91
N TYR A 73 -32.64 -9.92 -35.25
CA TYR A 73 -33.79 -9.01 -35.39
C TYR A 73 -33.99 -8.08 -34.19
N ASP A 74 -33.82 -8.58 -32.96
CA ASP A 74 -34.25 -7.87 -31.75
C ASP A 74 -33.18 -6.95 -31.13
N ILE A 75 -31.91 -7.06 -31.52
CA ILE A 75 -30.78 -6.26 -30.96
C ILE A 75 -31.10 -4.76 -30.81
N PRO A 76 -31.59 -4.02 -31.83
CA PRO A 76 -31.91 -2.59 -31.67
C PRO A 76 -33.03 -2.34 -30.67
N ILE A 77 -34.00 -3.26 -30.57
CA ILE A 77 -35.13 -3.18 -29.63
C ILE A 77 -34.62 -3.41 -28.21
N LEU A 78 -33.77 -4.43 -28.01
CA LEU A 78 -33.16 -4.74 -26.71
C LEU A 78 -32.25 -3.59 -26.22
N PHE A 79 -31.41 -3.01 -27.08
CA PHE A 79 -30.62 -1.82 -26.74
C PHE A 79 -31.50 -0.60 -26.42
N LYS A 80 -32.60 -0.40 -27.16
CA LYS A 80 -33.58 0.66 -26.86
C LYS A 80 -34.30 0.45 -25.53
N MET A 81 -34.60 -0.80 -25.16
CA MET A 81 -35.14 -1.18 -23.84
C MET A 81 -34.11 -0.91 -22.73
N ALA A 82 -32.87 -1.39 -22.88
CA ALA A 82 -31.77 -1.15 -21.94
C ALA A 82 -31.54 0.36 -21.72
N LYS A 83 -31.49 1.14 -22.80
CA LYS A 83 -31.35 2.61 -22.75
C LYS A 83 -32.54 3.29 -22.07
N LYS A 84 -33.78 2.80 -22.25
CA LYS A 84 -34.95 3.32 -21.52
C LYS A 84 -34.87 3.04 -20.02
N HIS A 85 -34.46 1.84 -19.62
CA HIS A 85 -34.28 1.45 -18.21
C HIS A 85 -33.14 2.24 -17.53
N LEU A 86 -32.05 2.46 -18.26
CA LEU A 86 -30.94 3.31 -17.84
C LEU A 86 -31.35 4.79 -17.65
N LEU A 87 -32.13 5.34 -18.58
CA LEU A 87 -32.63 6.71 -18.50
C LEU A 87 -33.69 6.89 -17.40
N SER A 88 -34.47 5.85 -17.07
CA SER A 88 -35.38 5.91 -15.91
C SER A 88 -34.60 5.98 -14.59
N LEU A 89 -33.51 5.21 -14.45
CA LEU A 89 -32.66 5.24 -13.25
C LEU A 89 -32.03 6.63 -13.04
N SER A 90 -31.48 7.24 -14.09
CA SER A 90 -30.83 8.57 -14.00
C SER A 90 -31.81 9.75 -13.88
N SER A 91 -33.02 9.64 -14.43
CA SER A 91 -34.07 10.67 -14.27
C SER A 91 -34.66 10.68 -12.86
N VAL A 92 -34.94 9.51 -12.27
CA VAL A 92 -35.45 9.44 -10.89
C VAL A 92 -34.44 10.02 -9.88
N VAL A 93 -33.12 9.82 -10.08
CA VAL A 93 -32.09 10.51 -9.28
C VAL A 93 -32.20 12.04 -9.40
N ARG A 94 -32.42 12.56 -10.61
CA ARG A 94 -32.54 14.00 -10.86
C ARG A 94 -33.78 14.61 -10.20
N ASP A 95 -34.89 13.88 -10.19
CA ASP A 95 -36.15 14.37 -9.62
C ASP A 95 -36.22 14.15 -8.09
N GLN A 96 -35.58 13.10 -7.56
CA GLN A 96 -35.30 12.99 -6.13
C GLN A 96 -34.37 14.10 -5.64
N TYR A 97 -33.32 14.45 -6.39
CA TYR A 97 -32.44 15.58 -6.03
C TYR A 97 -33.18 16.93 -5.98
N LYS A 98 -34.20 17.14 -6.82
CA LYS A 98 -35.09 18.32 -6.73
C LYS A 98 -36.00 18.23 -5.50
N THR A 99 -36.64 17.08 -5.27
CA THR A 99 -37.60 16.89 -4.17
C THR A 99 -36.94 16.80 -2.79
N PHE A 100 -35.65 16.51 -2.67
CA PHE A 100 -34.91 16.69 -1.42
C PHE A 100 -34.87 18.16 -0.93
N ARG A 101 -35.30 19.14 -1.75
CA ARG A 101 -35.52 20.54 -1.34
C ARG A 101 -36.98 20.89 -0.99
N SER A 102 -37.91 19.94 -1.07
CA SER A 102 -39.36 20.15 -0.85
C SER A 102 -40.00 18.92 -0.18
N GLN A 103 -40.54 19.07 1.03
CA GLN A 103 -40.85 17.97 1.97
C GLN A 103 -42.04 17.05 1.62
N ASP A 104 -42.28 16.71 0.36
CA ASP A 104 -43.42 15.87 -0.09
C ASP A 104 -42.95 14.49 -0.62
N GLN A 105 -42.96 13.48 0.25
CA GLN A 105 -42.55 12.10 -0.08
C GLN A 105 -43.72 11.11 -0.32
N ASN A 106 -44.97 11.56 -0.34
CA ASN A 106 -46.13 10.68 -0.17
C ASN A 106 -46.75 10.05 -1.44
N ASN A 107 -46.17 10.18 -2.63
CA ASN A 107 -46.85 9.76 -3.88
C ASN A 107 -45.95 9.10 -4.96
N CYS A 108 -44.76 8.61 -4.62
CA CYS A 108 -43.89 7.97 -5.62
C CYS A 108 -44.14 6.45 -5.70
N LYS A 109 -44.37 5.92 -6.92
CA LYS A 109 -44.43 4.46 -7.16
C LYS A 109 -43.12 3.82 -6.70
N THR A 110 -43.20 2.67 -6.03
CA THR A 110 -42.03 1.90 -5.58
C THR A 110 -41.30 1.28 -6.77
N ILE A 111 -40.37 2.03 -7.36
CA ILE A 111 -39.49 1.57 -8.43
C ILE A 111 -38.42 0.66 -7.81
N ASN A 112 -38.36 -0.60 -8.25
CA ASN A 112 -37.30 -1.52 -7.84
C ASN A 112 -36.02 -1.25 -8.66
N PHE A 113 -35.12 -0.45 -8.10
CA PHE A 113 -33.86 -0.09 -8.75
C PHE A 113 -32.92 -1.30 -8.95
N SER A 114 -33.00 -2.30 -8.08
CA SER A 114 -32.26 -3.56 -8.22
C SER A 114 -32.72 -4.36 -9.43
N ASP A 115 -34.03 -4.44 -9.67
CA ASP A 115 -34.60 -5.10 -10.85
C ASP A 115 -34.22 -4.40 -12.16
N ILE A 116 -34.30 -3.06 -12.21
CA ILE A 116 -33.83 -2.27 -13.36
C ILE A 116 -32.38 -2.60 -13.71
N ARG A 117 -31.52 -2.63 -12.69
CA ARG A 117 -30.09 -2.95 -12.84
C ARG A 117 -29.87 -4.40 -13.30
N GLN A 118 -30.56 -5.36 -12.69
CA GLN A 118 -30.49 -6.78 -13.07
C GLN A 118 -30.95 -7.03 -14.51
N GLN A 119 -32.00 -6.35 -14.98
CA GLN A 119 -32.46 -6.48 -16.37
C GLN A 119 -31.45 -5.94 -17.39
N ILE A 120 -30.77 -4.84 -17.08
CA ILE A 120 -29.69 -4.29 -17.93
C ILE A 120 -28.51 -5.27 -17.99
N SER A 121 -28.02 -5.74 -16.84
CA SER A 121 -26.89 -6.68 -16.80
C SER A 121 -27.25 -8.03 -17.43
N GLY A 122 -28.47 -8.54 -17.21
CA GLY A 122 -28.97 -9.78 -17.83
C GLY A 122 -29.03 -9.71 -19.36
N PHE A 123 -29.39 -8.56 -19.93
CA PHE A 123 -29.31 -8.34 -21.38
C PHE A 123 -27.85 -8.33 -21.88
N LEU A 124 -26.94 -7.66 -21.18
CA LEU A 124 -25.54 -7.59 -21.57
C LEU A 124 -24.82 -8.94 -21.43
N LEU A 125 -25.27 -9.78 -20.50
CA LEU A 125 -24.83 -11.17 -20.35
C LEU A 125 -25.31 -12.06 -21.48
N PHE A 126 -26.61 -12.00 -21.78
CA PHE A 126 -27.17 -12.66 -22.96
C PHE A 126 -26.37 -12.30 -24.23
N LEU A 127 -26.04 -11.03 -24.41
CA LEU A 127 -25.22 -10.57 -25.55
C LEU A 127 -23.81 -11.17 -25.53
N ARG A 128 -23.13 -11.24 -24.37
CA ARG A 128 -21.79 -11.83 -24.25
C ARG A 128 -21.80 -13.33 -24.55
N ASP A 129 -22.71 -14.06 -23.92
CA ASP A 129 -22.82 -15.51 -24.06
C ASP A 129 -23.22 -15.93 -25.49
N CYS A 130 -23.86 -15.01 -26.24
CA CYS A 130 -24.09 -15.13 -27.67
C CYS A 130 -22.84 -14.87 -28.51
N LEU A 131 -22.11 -13.77 -28.28
CA LEU A 131 -20.86 -13.48 -29.01
C LEU A 131 -19.80 -14.57 -28.80
N GLN A 132 -19.66 -15.09 -27.58
CA GLN A 132 -18.73 -16.20 -27.28
C GLN A 132 -19.07 -17.47 -28.09
N ARG A 133 -20.36 -17.84 -28.20
CA ARG A 133 -20.80 -18.96 -29.03
C ARG A 133 -20.54 -18.74 -30.52
N MET A 134 -20.66 -17.49 -30.99
CA MET A 134 -20.36 -17.15 -32.38
C MET A 134 -18.85 -17.20 -32.67
N ASN A 135 -18.01 -16.71 -31.75
CA ASN A 135 -16.55 -16.80 -31.85
C ASN A 135 -16.04 -18.26 -31.76
N ALA A 136 -16.74 -19.14 -31.04
CA ALA A 136 -16.38 -20.54 -30.90
C ALA A 136 -16.72 -21.42 -32.12
N CYS A 137 -17.49 -20.93 -33.10
CA CYS A 137 -17.92 -21.75 -34.24
C CYS A 137 -17.87 -20.96 -35.57
N GLU A 138 -16.96 -21.38 -36.45
CA GLU A 138 -16.69 -20.74 -37.74
C GLU A 138 -17.94 -20.55 -38.62
N SER A 139 -18.97 -21.40 -38.47
CA SER A 139 -20.23 -21.30 -39.21
C SER A 139 -21.04 -20.02 -38.94
N TYR A 140 -20.75 -19.30 -37.85
CA TYR A 140 -21.38 -18.02 -37.49
C TYR A 140 -20.50 -16.79 -37.81
N SER A 141 -19.34 -16.98 -38.45
CA SER A 141 -18.43 -15.89 -38.86
C SER A 141 -19.12 -14.78 -39.65
N TRP A 142 -19.94 -15.15 -40.66
CA TRP A 142 -20.73 -14.21 -41.47
C TRP A 142 -21.65 -13.31 -40.64
N LEU A 143 -22.16 -13.82 -39.51
CA LEU A 143 -23.05 -13.08 -38.62
C LEU A 143 -22.26 -12.08 -37.76
N MET A 144 -21.02 -12.41 -37.36
CA MET A 144 -20.08 -11.44 -36.75
C MET A 144 -19.69 -10.33 -37.73
N GLU A 145 -19.40 -10.66 -38.99
CA GLU A 145 -19.06 -9.66 -40.02
C GLU A 145 -20.22 -8.71 -40.31
N SER A 146 -21.44 -9.24 -40.40
CA SER A 146 -22.65 -8.47 -40.71
C SER A 146 -23.17 -7.65 -39.52
N HIS A 147 -23.25 -8.24 -38.31
CA HIS A 147 -23.87 -7.60 -37.14
C HIS A 147 -22.87 -6.98 -36.16
N GLY A 148 -21.58 -7.34 -36.20
CA GLY A 148 -20.57 -6.87 -35.23
C GLY A 148 -20.46 -5.35 -35.14
N LYS A 149 -20.37 -4.65 -36.29
CA LYS A 149 -20.35 -3.17 -36.33
C LYS A 149 -21.62 -2.51 -35.78
N LYS A 150 -22.76 -3.18 -35.92
CA LYS A 150 -24.07 -2.71 -35.41
C LYS A 150 -24.13 -2.87 -33.89
N ILE A 151 -23.61 -3.97 -33.36
CA ILE A 151 -23.48 -4.21 -31.91
C ILE A 151 -22.51 -3.21 -31.30
N GLU A 152 -21.35 -2.98 -31.93
CA GLU A 152 -20.36 -1.96 -31.53
C GLU A 152 -20.98 -0.55 -31.45
N LEU A 153 -21.72 -0.14 -32.49
CA LEU A 153 -22.42 1.14 -32.51
C LEU A 153 -23.45 1.27 -31.37
N GLU A 154 -24.25 0.24 -31.12
CA GLU A 154 -25.27 0.28 -30.07
C GLU A 154 -24.69 0.19 -28.65
N LEU A 155 -23.57 -0.51 -28.46
CA LEU A 155 -22.78 -0.48 -27.22
C LEU A 155 -22.27 0.95 -26.94
N ASN A 156 -21.72 1.62 -27.95
CA ASN A 156 -21.27 3.00 -27.84
C ASN A 156 -22.43 3.98 -27.62
N ASN A 157 -23.61 3.72 -28.21
CA ASN A 157 -24.84 4.50 -27.96
C ASN A 157 -25.36 4.34 -26.52
N LEU A 158 -25.21 3.13 -25.93
CA LEU A 158 -25.60 2.83 -24.56
C LEU A 158 -24.62 3.48 -23.56
N TYR A 159 -23.32 3.36 -23.79
CA TYR A 159 -22.29 4.08 -23.03
C TYR A 159 -22.47 5.60 -23.09
N SER A 160 -22.71 6.16 -24.28
CA SER A 160 -22.94 7.60 -24.45
C SER A 160 -24.21 8.08 -23.72
N ALA A 161 -25.20 7.21 -23.52
CA ALA A 161 -26.40 7.52 -22.75
C ALA A 161 -26.16 7.55 -21.22
N LEU A 162 -25.13 6.88 -20.70
CA LEU A 162 -24.64 7.04 -19.32
C LEU A 162 -23.87 8.35 -19.14
N GLY A 163 -23.18 8.81 -20.18
CA GLY A 163 -22.19 9.88 -20.08
C GLY A 163 -20.91 9.43 -19.38
N GLN A 164 -20.00 10.38 -19.14
CA GLN A 164 -18.71 10.14 -18.45
C GLN A 164 -18.94 9.82 -16.97
N PHE A 165 -18.18 8.87 -16.43
CA PHE A 165 -18.38 8.37 -15.06
C PHE A 165 -17.96 9.42 -14.01
N HIS A 166 -16.91 10.19 -14.32
CA HIS A 166 -16.42 11.27 -13.47
C HIS A 166 -17.34 12.50 -13.40
N ASN A 167 -18.40 12.55 -14.23
CA ASN A 167 -19.44 13.59 -14.17
C ASN A 167 -20.58 13.24 -13.20
N LEU A 168 -20.56 12.06 -12.55
CA LEU A 168 -21.46 11.78 -11.43
C LEU A 168 -21.22 12.79 -10.31
N SER A 169 -22.31 13.39 -9.82
CA SER A 169 -22.19 14.36 -8.72
C SER A 169 -21.67 13.71 -7.45
N GLU A 170 -20.91 14.47 -6.65
CA GLU A 170 -20.38 14.00 -5.36
C GLU A 170 -21.48 13.47 -4.44
N THR A 171 -22.66 14.10 -4.44
CA THR A 171 -23.79 13.65 -3.61
C THR A 171 -24.25 12.23 -3.98
N ILE A 172 -24.25 11.89 -5.28
CA ILE A 172 -24.55 10.53 -5.74
C ILE A 172 -23.49 9.56 -5.23
N ILE A 173 -22.20 9.91 -5.35
CA ILE A 173 -21.09 9.06 -4.92
C ILE A 173 -21.13 8.84 -3.40
N GLN A 174 -21.33 9.88 -2.60
CA GLN A 174 -21.39 9.77 -1.14
C GLN A 174 -22.60 8.95 -0.67
N HIS A 175 -23.80 9.20 -1.21
CA HIS A 175 -24.98 8.41 -0.86
C HIS A 175 -24.93 6.97 -1.39
N ALA A 176 -24.25 6.70 -2.50
CA ALA A 176 -24.01 5.34 -2.98
C ALA A 176 -23.17 4.51 -2.00
N LEU A 177 -22.20 5.13 -1.34
CA LEU A 177 -21.23 4.46 -0.46
C LEU A 177 -21.69 4.37 1.00
N LEU A 178 -22.42 5.38 1.49
CA LEU A 178 -22.83 5.50 2.90
C LEU A 178 -24.08 4.70 3.27
N SER A 179 -24.98 4.38 2.33
CA SER A 179 -26.25 3.72 2.67
C SER A 179 -26.04 2.30 3.21
N SER A 180 -26.78 1.98 4.29
CA SER A 180 -26.95 0.63 4.83
C SER A 180 -27.99 -0.17 4.05
N ASP A 181 -29.08 0.48 3.60
CA ASP A 181 -30.01 -0.11 2.63
C ASP A 181 -29.43 0.05 1.22
N TYR A 182 -28.74 -0.98 0.75
CA TYR A 182 -28.27 -1.11 -0.64
C TYR A 182 -29.35 -1.66 -1.58
N THR A 183 -30.46 -2.19 -1.06
CA THR A 183 -31.51 -2.81 -1.88
C THR A 183 -32.39 -1.74 -2.55
N ASN A 184 -32.74 -0.67 -1.82
CA ASN A 184 -33.62 0.40 -2.32
C ASN A 184 -32.89 1.72 -2.61
N ASN A 185 -31.58 1.82 -2.33
CA ASN A 185 -30.82 3.04 -2.60
C ASN A 185 -30.53 3.23 -4.09
N ILE A 186 -31.23 4.17 -4.70
CA ILE A 186 -31.05 4.56 -6.10
C ILE A 186 -29.62 5.01 -6.43
N TYR A 187 -28.93 5.69 -5.50
CA TYR A 187 -27.56 6.18 -5.72
C TYR A 187 -26.58 5.01 -5.82
N TYR A 188 -26.76 3.99 -4.97
CA TYR A 188 -25.99 2.74 -5.03
C TYR A 188 -26.20 2.04 -6.38
N HIS A 189 -27.45 1.87 -6.81
CA HIS A 189 -27.75 1.19 -8.06
C HIS A 189 -27.30 1.97 -9.29
N LEU A 190 -27.40 3.31 -9.30
CA LEU A 190 -26.87 4.14 -10.39
C LEU A 190 -25.35 4.01 -10.48
N TYR A 191 -24.62 4.18 -9.36
CA TYR A 191 -23.16 4.07 -9.33
C TYR A 191 -22.68 2.70 -9.84
N HIS A 192 -23.28 1.60 -9.36
CA HIS A 192 -22.88 0.27 -9.80
C HIS A 192 -23.38 -0.09 -11.21
N CYS A 193 -24.50 0.48 -11.69
CA CYS A 193 -24.93 0.34 -13.08
C CYS A 193 -23.95 1.03 -14.05
N HIS A 194 -23.32 2.16 -13.66
CA HIS A 194 -22.21 2.75 -14.44
C HIS A 194 -21.04 1.77 -14.57
N LEU A 195 -20.68 1.06 -13.50
CA LEU A 195 -19.63 0.05 -13.50
C LEU A 195 -20.02 -1.18 -14.35
N ASP A 196 -21.23 -1.74 -14.17
CA ASP A 196 -21.70 -2.93 -14.90
C ASP A 196 -21.68 -2.68 -16.42
N VAL A 197 -22.27 -1.58 -16.90
CA VAL A 197 -22.36 -1.32 -18.34
C VAL A 197 -20.98 -1.06 -18.95
N ARG A 198 -20.06 -0.41 -18.21
CA ARG A 198 -18.68 -0.20 -18.65
C ARG A 198 -17.88 -1.50 -18.68
N TRP A 199 -18.05 -2.36 -17.68
CA TRP A 199 -17.47 -3.70 -17.67
C TRP A 199 -17.88 -4.45 -18.93
N PHE A 200 -19.18 -4.59 -19.16
CA PHE A 200 -19.71 -5.30 -20.32
C PHE A 200 -19.28 -4.67 -21.64
N GLN A 201 -19.28 -3.34 -21.77
CA GLN A 201 -18.80 -2.68 -22.98
C GLN A 201 -17.35 -3.08 -23.30
N LEU A 202 -16.44 -3.01 -22.32
CA LEU A 202 -15.03 -3.36 -22.54
C LEU A 202 -14.85 -4.85 -22.87
N SER A 203 -15.49 -5.74 -22.12
CA SER A 203 -15.45 -7.19 -22.39
C SER A 203 -16.02 -7.53 -23.78
N LEU A 204 -17.19 -6.98 -24.14
CA LEU A 204 -17.86 -7.25 -25.42
C LEU A 204 -17.06 -6.70 -26.61
N LEU A 205 -16.49 -5.49 -26.48
CA LEU A 205 -15.57 -4.96 -27.49
C LEU A 205 -14.33 -5.86 -27.65
N SER A 206 -13.80 -6.43 -26.57
CA SER A 206 -12.63 -7.34 -26.66
C SER A 206 -12.88 -8.64 -27.42
N GLU A 207 -14.15 -8.99 -27.63
CA GLU A 207 -14.59 -10.17 -28.39
C GLU A 207 -15.09 -9.81 -29.82
N LEU A 208 -15.12 -8.53 -30.19
CA LEU A 208 -15.55 -8.07 -31.52
C LEU A 208 -14.34 -7.82 -32.45
N PRO A 209 -14.17 -8.59 -33.55
CA PRO A 209 -12.91 -8.69 -34.29
C PRO A 209 -12.45 -7.39 -34.97
N ASN A 210 -13.37 -6.47 -35.28
CA ASN A 210 -13.08 -5.22 -35.98
C ASN A 210 -13.08 -3.98 -35.06
N SER A 211 -13.23 -4.15 -33.74
CA SER A 211 -13.44 -3.03 -32.81
C SER A 211 -12.17 -2.53 -32.09
N LYS A 212 -10.97 -2.96 -32.53
CA LYS A 212 -9.69 -2.75 -31.84
C LYS A 212 -9.43 -1.29 -31.44
N ASP A 213 -9.63 -0.34 -32.35
CA ASP A 213 -9.38 1.08 -32.08
C ASP A 213 -10.46 1.67 -31.15
N THR A 214 -11.71 1.25 -31.30
CA THR A 214 -12.82 1.59 -30.40
C THR A 214 -12.55 1.08 -28.98
N LEU A 215 -12.04 -0.14 -28.83
CA LEU A 215 -11.61 -0.69 -27.55
C LEU A 215 -10.41 0.07 -26.99
N LYS A 216 -9.41 0.41 -27.82
CA LYS A 216 -8.24 1.23 -27.40
C LYS A 216 -8.70 2.54 -26.76
N ASN A 217 -9.59 3.26 -27.44
CA ASN A 217 -10.17 4.50 -26.97
C ASN A 217 -11.05 4.31 -25.73
N SER A 218 -11.82 3.22 -25.67
CA SER A 218 -12.69 2.90 -24.53
C SER A 218 -11.90 2.57 -23.26
N LEU A 219 -10.79 1.83 -23.38
CA LEU A 219 -9.87 1.54 -22.28
C LEU A 219 -9.23 2.83 -21.73
N HIS A 220 -8.73 3.70 -22.62
CA HIS A 220 -8.18 4.99 -22.20
C HIS A 220 -9.23 5.88 -21.51
N ASN A 221 -10.45 5.96 -22.07
CA ASN A 221 -11.55 6.73 -21.48
C ASN A 221 -12.00 6.16 -20.12
N ALA A 222 -12.06 4.83 -19.97
CA ALA A 222 -12.41 4.17 -18.71
C ALA A 222 -11.35 4.43 -17.63
N LEU A 223 -10.06 4.40 -17.99
CA LEU A 223 -8.98 4.68 -17.05
C LEU A 223 -8.94 6.16 -16.64
N ASN A 224 -9.15 7.07 -17.59
CA ASN A 224 -9.31 8.49 -17.30
C ASN A 224 -10.55 8.76 -16.42
N ASP A 225 -11.69 8.11 -16.68
CA ASP A 225 -12.89 8.16 -15.83
C ASP A 225 -12.55 7.83 -14.35
N LEU A 226 -11.78 6.76 -14.10
CA LEU A 226 -11.34 6.38 -12.76
C LEU A 226 -10.36 7.37 -12.13
N VAL A 227 -9.37 7.85 -12.88
CA VAL A 227 -8.39 8.84 -12.39
C VAL A 227 -9.07 10.17 -12.06
N GLN A 228 -10.01 10.66 -12.88
CA GLN A 228 -10.75 11.89 -12.58
C GLN A 228 -11.69 11.72 -11.38
N LEU A 229 -12.33 10.55 -11.19
CA LEU A 229 -13.10 10.26 -9.98
C LEU A 229 -12.21 10.34 -8.72
N ALA A 230 -11.05 9.67 -8.75
CA ALA A 230 -10.08 9.73 -7.67
C ALA A 230 -9.58 11.16 -7.41
N ARG A 231 -9.29 11.95 -8.47
CA ARG A 231 -8.85 13.34 -8.35
C ARG A 231 -9.94 14.27 -7.79
N ASN A 232 -11.20 14.07 -8.20
CA ASN A 232 -12.34 14.83 -7.69
C ASN A 232 -12.60 14.55 -6.21
N ARG A 233 -12.34 13.32 -5.77
CA ARG A 233 -12.36 12.92 -4.35
C ARG A 233 -11.18 13.51 -3.57
N PHE A 234 -9.96 13.40 -4.10
CA PHE A 234 -8.73 13.93 -3.49
C PHE A 234 -8.87 15.41 -3.10
N LYS A 235 -9.35 16.25 -4.03
CA LYS A 235 -9.57 17.70 -3.83
C LYS A 235 -10.52 18.06 -2.68
N LYS A 236 -11.25 17.10 -2.10
CA LYS A 236 -12.23 17.30 -1.01
C LYS A 236 -11.80 16.67 0.30
N ILE A 237 -10.74 15.85 0.30
CA ILE A 237 -10.23 15.19 1.49
C ILE A 237 -9.12 16.07 2.09
N GLN A 238 -9.17 16.32 3.41
CA GLN A 238 -8.07 17.01 4.09
C GLN A 238 -6.82 16.13 4.08
N LEU A 239 -5.63 16.70 3.88
CA LEU A 239 -4.37 15.96 3.76
C LEU A 239 -4.16 14.87 4.83
N LYS A 240 -4.53 15.15 6.09
CA LYS A 240 -4.43 14.22 7.22
C LYS A 240 -5.34 12.98 7.11
N ASP A 241 -6.48 13.10 6.43
CA ASP A 241 -7.50 12.05 6.28
C ASP A 241 -7.16 11.06 5.16
N LEU A 242 -6.20 11.40 4.27
CA LEU A 242 -5.85 10.58 3.10
C LEU A 242 -5.32 9.20 3.48
N LEU A 243 -4.73 9.04 4.68
CA LEU A 243 -4.28 7.73 5.19
C LEU A 243 -5.44 6.81 5.61
N LEU A 244 -6.65 7.34 5.80
CA LEU A 244 -7.84 6.60 6.25
C LEU A 244 -8.87 6.42 5.14
N LYS A 245 -8.63 7.00 3.95
CA LYS A 245 -9.58 7.02 2.83
C LYS A 245 -8.89 6.52 1.57
N ASP A 246 -9.47 5.50 0.98
CA ASP A 246 -9.04 4.95 -0.31
C ASP A 246 -9.43 5.90 -1.47
N ALA A 247 -8.60 5.98 -2.51
CA ALA A 247 -8.89 6.63 -3.79
C ALA A 247 -9.93 5.86 -4.61
N LEU A 248 -9.94 4.53 -4.51
CA LEU A 248 -10.93 3.66 -5.12
C LEU A 248 -12.14 3.57 -4.19
N LEU A 249 -13.32 3.86 -4.73
CA LEU A 249 -14.51 4.16 -3.94
C LEU A 249 -15.10 2.92 -3.23
N CYS A 250 -14.94 1.74 -3.84
CA CYS A 250 -15.33 0.43 -3.33
C CYS A 250 -14.59 -0.69 -4.07
N ASP A 251 -14.65 -1.94 -3.59
CA ASP A 251 -14.03 -3.10 -4.25
C ASP A 251 -14.45 -3.24 -5.72
N CYS A 252 -15.71 -2.97 -6.06
CA CYS A 252 -16.17 -3.03 -7.45
C CYS A 252 -15.46 -2.02 -8.38
N THR A 253 -14.92 -0.94 -7.82
CA THR A 253 -14.08 0.02 -8.56
C THR A 253 -12.68 -0.54 -8.79
N TYR A 254 -12.15 -1.28 -7.81
CA TYR A 254 -10.89 -2.02 -7.91
C TYR A 254 -10.99 -3.14 -8.96
N ASP A 255 -12.04 -3.97 -8.87
CA ASP A 255 -12.30 -5.06 -9.81
C ASP A 255 -12.38 -4.55 -11.26
N PHE A 256 -13.09 -3.44 -11.50
CA PHE A 256 -13.17 -2.81 -12.81
C PHE A 256 -11.80 -2.33 -13.32
N LEU A 257 -10.92 -1.83 -12.45
CA LEU A 257 -9.54 -1.50 -12.81
C LEU A 257 -8.73 -2.76 -13.18
N ILE A 258 -8.93 -3.88 -12.49
CA ILE A 258 -8.28 -5.16 -12.80
C ILE A 258 -8.73 -5.68 -14.18
N LEU A 259 -10.00 -5.52 -14.59
CA LEU A 259 -10.41 -5.79 -15.96
C LEU A 259 -9.66 -4.92 -16.98
N ILE A 260 -9.58 -3.60 -16.72
CA ILE A 260 -8.86 -2.68 -17.62
C ILE A 260 -7.40 -3.13 -17.79
N GLN A 261 -6.73 -3.50 -16.69
CA GLN A 261 -5.37 -4.05 -16.72
C GLN A 261 -5.30 -5.35 -17.52
N TYR A 262 -6.21 -6.30 -17.27
CA TYR A 262 -6.25 -7.58 -18.00
C TYR A 262 -6.44 -7.37 -19.51
N LEU A 263 -7.38 -6.51 -19.92
CA LEU A 263 -7.67 -6.26 -21.32
C LEU A 263 -6.54 -5.54 -22.04
N ILE A 264 -5.87 -4.57 -21.39
CA ILE A 264 -4.68 -3.92 -21.95
C ILE A 264 -3.55 -4.96 -22.13
N ASN A 265 -3.32 -5.82 -21.13
CA ASN A 265 -2.31 -6.86 -21.22
C ASN A 265 -2.65 -7.93 -22.29
N LYS A 266 -3.93 -8.30 -22.45
CA LYS A 266 -4.44 -9.15 -23.56
C LYS A 266 -4.13 -8.50 -24.92
N GLN A 267 -4.36 -7.19 -25.08
CA GLN A 267 -3.99 -6.46 -26.30
C GLN A 267 -2.48 -6.41 -26.53
N GLN A 268 -1.68 -6.19 -25.48
CA GLN A 268 -0.22 -6.17 -25.58
C GLN A 268 0.33 -7.51 -26.09
N LEU A 269 -0.15 -8.63 -25.54
CA LEU A 269 0.27 -9.97 -25.95
C LEU A 269 -0.15 -10.31 -27.39
N LEU A 270 -1.34 -9.90 -27.81
CA LEU A 270 -1.87 -10.22 -29.15
C LEU A 270 -1.33 -9.30 -30.26
N TYR A 271 -1.01 -8.03 -29.94
CA TYR A 271 -0.75 -6.99 -30.94
C TYR A 271 0.49 -6.13 -30.69
N ASN A 272 1.30 -6.45 -29.66
CA ASN A 272 2.46 -5.64 -29.24
C ASN A 272 2.12 -4.15 -29.04
N SER A 273 0.95 -3.88 -28.45
CA SER A 273 0.49 -2.53 -28.10
C SER A 273 1.10 -2.02 -26.79
N ASP A 274 0.80 -0.76 -26.45
CA ASP A 274 1.17 -0.16 -25.17
C ASP A 274 0.72 -1.03 -23.97
N ASN A 275 1.54 -1.10 -22.93
CA ASN A 275 1.27 -1.85 -21.69
C ASN A 275 0.40 -1.04 -20.71
N PHE A 276 -0.11 -1.69 -19.65
CA PHE A 276 -0.98 -1.05 -18.65
C PHE A 276 -0.38 0.26 -18.07
N TRP A 277 0.90 0.27 -17.73
CA TRP A 277 1.55 1.44 -17.13
C TRP A 277 1.71 2.59 -18.14
N GLN A 278 1.95 2.30 -19.41
CA GLN A 278 1.95 3.31 -20.47
C GLN A 278 0.58 3.97 -20.62
N TYR A 279 -0.52 3.19 -20.59
CA TYR A 279 -1.88 3.75 -20.55
C TYR A 279 -2.13 4.58 -19.29
N PHE A 280 -1.72 4.06 -18.12
CA PHE A 280 -1.93 4.73 -16.82
C PHE A 280 -1.20 6.07 -16.78
N ASN A 281 0.09 6.09 -17.12
CA ASN A 281 0.92 7.29 -17.10
C ASN A 281 0.48 8.31 -18.18
N ALA A 282 -0.02 7.84 -19.34
CA ALA A 282 -0.57 8.71 -20.38
C ALA A 282 -1.72 9.60 -19.89
N VAL A 283 -2.59 9.13 -18.99
CA VAL A 283 -3.68 9.93 -18.40
C VAL A 283 -3.17 11.18 -17.66
N PHE A 284 -1.92 11.16 -17.16
CA PHE A 284 -1.31 12.25 -16.40
C PHE A 284 -0.51 13.25 -17.24
N THR A 285 -0.32 13.00 -18.54
CA THR A 285 0.53 13.82 -19.43
C THR A 285 0.02 15.24 -19.68
N ASN A 286 -1.29 15.48 -19.54
CA ASN A 286 -1.92 16.78 -19.78
C ASN A 286 -1.84 17.75 -18.57
N VAL A 287 -0.97 17.51 -17.58
CA VAL A 287 -0.84 18.36 -16.39
C VAL A 287 0.30 19.35 -16.59
N ASN A 288 -0.03 20.56 -17.05
CA ASN A 288 0.92 21.63 -17.44
C ASN A 288 1.90 22.08 -16.34
N LEU A 289 1.60 21.84 -15.07
CA LEU A 289 2.46 22.12 -13.92
C LEU A 289 2.24 21.03 -12.86
N VAL A 290 3.28 20.22 -12.64
CA VAL A 290 3.27 19.17 -11.62
C VAL A 290 3.77 19.75 -10.31
N ASN A 291 2.85 19.98 -9.36
CA ASN A 291 3.15 20.48 -8.02
C ASN A 291 3.16 19.33 -6.99
N CYS A 292 3.55 19.62 -5.75
CA CYS A 292 3.55 18.62 -4.67
C CYS A 292 2.16 18.00 -4.42
N GLU A 293 1.06 18.73 -4.62
CA GLU A 293 -0.30 18.20 -4.41
C GLU A 293 -0.68 17.15 -5.46
N GLU A 294 -0.37 17.38 -6.74
CA GLU A 294 -0.57 16.41 -7.82
C GLU A 294 0.32 15.16 -7.62
N LEU A 295 1.54 15.34 -7.12
CA LEU A 295 2.43 14.22 -6.82
C LEU A 295 1.95 13.41 -5.61
N ILE A 296 1.44 14.07 -4.56
CA ILE A 296 0.76 13.40 -3.44
C ILE A 296 -0.49 12.67 -3.92
N PHE A 297 -1.28 13.25 -4.83
CA PHE A 297 -2.44 12.59 -5.44
C PHE A 297 -2.03 11.30 -6.16
N ARG A 298 -0.97 11.34 -6.98
CA ARG A 298 -0.44 10.14 -7.66
C ARG A 298 0.06 9.09 -6.66
N LEU A 299 0.81 9.48 -5.62
CA LEU A 299 1.27 8.55 -4.57
C LEU A 299 0.09 7.93 -3.80
N TRP A 300 -0.96 8.71 -3.50
CA TRP A 300 -2.17 8.23 -2.84
C TRP A 300 -2.96 7.24 -3.72
N LEU A 301 -3.08 7.53 -5.01
CA LEU A 301 -3.71 6.63 -5.97
C LEU A 301 -2.91 5.33 -6.15
N LEU A 302 -1.57 5.39 -6.24
CA LEU A 302 -0.72 4.19 -6.29
C LEU A 302 -0.81 3.37 -5.00
N ASN A 303 -0.93 4.01 -3.84
CA ASN A 303 -1.14 3.35 -2.55
C ASN A 303 -2.47 2.57 -2.53
N SER A 304 -3.52 3.12 -3.13
CA SER A 304 -4.82 2.45 -3.32
C SER A 304 -4.79 1.25 -4.27
N LEU A 305 -3.75 1.09 -5.08
CA LEU A 305 -3.57 -0.12 -5.92
C LEU A 305 -2.96 -1.29 -5.12
N GLN A 306 -2.60 -1.08 -3.85
CA GLN A 306 -1.94 -2.06 -2.99
C GLN A 306 -2.89 -2.58 -1.91
N ARG A 307 -3.50 -3.73 -2.18
CA ARG A 307 -4.30 -4.47 -1.20
C ARG A 307 -3.39 -5.23 -0.23
N SER A 308 -3.92 -5.60 0.94
CA SER A 308 -3.23 -6.46 1.91
C SER A 308 -2.81 -7.81 1.33
N ASP A 309 -3.64 -8.33 0.42
CA ASP A 309 -3.51 -9.69 -0.10
C ASP A 309 -2.72 -9.67 -1.41
N LYS A 310 -1.45 -10.10 -1.34
CA LYS A 310 -0.47 -10.01 -2.44
C LYS A 310 -0.90 -10.70 -3.75
N SER A 311 -1.84 -11.64 -3.72
CA SER A 311 -2.39 -12.28 -4.93
C SER A 311 -3.35 -11.38 -5.71
N SER A 312 -3.81 -10.29 -5.11
CA SER A 312 -4.81 -9.37 -5.69
C SER A 312 -4.26 -7.99 -6.05
N SER A 313 -3.04 -7.64 -5.60
CA SER A 313 -2.41 -6.33 -5.82
C SER A 313 -1.84 -6.17 -7.23
N ILE A 314 -1.97 -4.96 -7.80
CA ILE A 314 -1.31 -4.59 -9.07
C ILE A 314 0.21 -4.48 -8.85
N ASP A 315 1.04 -5.13 -9.67
CA ASP A 315 2.51 -5.04 -9.56
C ASP A 315 3.01 -3.64 -9.97
N LEU A 316 3.65 -2.93 -9.03
CA LEU A 316 4.13 -1.56 -9.20
C LEU A 316 5.57 -1.45 -9.73
N LYS A 317 6.27 -2.55 -10.03
CA LYS A 317 7.67 -2.50 -10.52
C LYS A 317 7.88 -1.61 -11.75
N ASP A 318 6.96 -1.71 -12.71
CA ASP A 318 7.01 -0.95 -13.97
C ASP A 318 6.26 0.39 -13.90
N SER A 319 5.88 0.84 -12.70
CA SER A 319 5.21 2.13 -12.49
C SER A 319 6.19 3.29 -12.37
N ASP A 320 5.71 4.51 -12.60
CA ASP A 320 6.46 5.77 -12.41
C ASP A 320 6.67 6.15 -10.92
N LEU A 321 6.54 5.21 -9.98
CA LEU A 321 6.68 5.45 -8.53
C LEU A 321 7.99 6.17 -8.17
N VAL A 322 9.10 5.72 -8.74
CA VAL A 322 10.45 6.23 -8.42
C VAL A 322 10.71 7.58 -9.08
N SER A 323 10.14 7.86 -10.26
CA SER A 323 10.19 9.17 -10.92
C SER A 323 9.33 10.18 -10.17
N ILE A 324 8.07 9.83 -9.86
CA ILE A 324 7.13 10.62 -9.04
C ILE A 324 7.75 11.00 -7.69
N LEU A 325 8.38 10.05 -6.98
CA LEU A 325 9.01 10.34 -5.69
C LEU A 325 10.23 11.26 -5.81
N LYS A 326 11.08 11.10 -6.84
CA LYS A 326 12.21 12.00 -7.07
C LYS A 326 11.74 13.41 -7.40
N GLU A 327 10.73 13.54 -8.26
CA GLU A 327 10.12 14.82 -8.61
C GLU A 327 9.50 15.50 -7.39
N PHE A 328 8.77 14.75 -6.56
CA PHE A 328 8.20 15.25 -5.30
C PHE A 328 9.26 15.81 -4.37
N LEU A 329 10.38 15.11 -4.19
CA LEU A 329 11.47 15.54 -3.32
C LEU A 329 12.32 16.68 -3.90
N ASN A 330 12.33 16.85 -5.22
CA ASN A 330 12.96 17.98 -5.91
C ASN A 330 12.12 19.26 -5.80
N ASN A 331 10.79 19.15 -5.72
CA ASN A 331 9.86 20.27 -5.52
C ASN A 331 9.78 20.78 -4.06
N GLU A 332 10.80 20.47 -3.24
CA GLU A 332 10.97 20.92 -1.84
C GLU A 332 9.68 20.87 -0.98
N PRO A 333 9.15 19.66 -0.72
CA PRO A 333 7.88 19.49 -0.03
C PRO A 333 8.01 19.91 1.44
N ASN A 334 6.95 20.51 1.98
CA ASN A 334 6.92 20.87 3.39
C ASN A 334 6.84 19.63 4.29
N GLU A 335 7.12 19.80 5.58
CA GLU A 335 7.18 18.68 6.54
C GLU A 335 5.87 17.88 6.63
N VAL A 336 4.69 18.52 6.51
CA VAL A 336 3.39 17.83 6.51
C VAL A 336 3.21 16.97 5.26
N GLN A 337 3.55 17.52 4.10
CA GLN A 337 3.54 16.81 2.81
C GLN A 337 4.52 15.62 2.83
N LEU A 338 5.74 15.83 3.33
CA LEU A 338 6.78 14.80 3.38
C LEU A 338 6.37 13.64 4.30
N LYS A 339 5.85 13.92 5.49
CA LYS A 339 5.30 12.91 6.42
C LYS A 339 4.18 12.09 5.79
N LEU A 340 3.23 12.76 5.14
CA LEU A 340 2.12 12.10 4.45
C LEU A 340 2.63 11.16 3.35
N SER A 341 3.52 11.63 2.47
CA SER A 341 4.08 10.82 1.38
C SER A 341 4.83 9.58 1.89
N ILE A 342 5.55 9.69 3.00
CA ILE A 342 6.22 8.54 3.64
C ILE A 342 5.19 7.53 4.16
N CYS A 343 4.12 7.98 4.83
CA CYS A 343 3.06 7.11 5.32
C CYS A 343 2.27 6.42 4.19
N LEU A 344 2.06 7.09 3.05
CA LEU A 344 1.45 6.50 1.84
C LEU A 344 2.38 5.45 1.20
N LEU A 345 3.68 5.70 1.17
CA LEU A 345 4.66 4.77 0.62
C LEU A 345 4.90 3.54 1.52
N GLN A 346 4.52 3.59 2.79
CA GLN A 346 4.66 2.47 3.73
C GLN A 346 3.93 1.22 3.24
N ASN A 347 2.69 1.32 2.77
CA ASN A 347 1.95 0.18 2.25
C ASN A 347 2.66 -0.38 0.99
N ILE A 348 2.96 0.49 0.02
CA ILE A 348 3.60 0.15 -1.26
C ILE A 348 4.92 -0.61 -1.07
N VAL A 349 5.80 -0.10 -0.21
CA VAL A 349 7.11 -0.70 0.05
C VAL A 349 6.97 -2.05 0.76
N ILE A 350 6.02 -2.17 1.69
CA ILE A 350 5.76 -3.41 2.45
C ILE A 350 5.13 -4.51 1.58
N SER A 351 4.12 -4.17 0.77
CA SER A 351 3.39 -5.12 -0.08
C SER A 351 4.25 -5.64 -1.23
N SER A 352 4.82 -4.72 -2.02
CA SER A 352 5.58 -5.01 -3.24
C SER A 352 7.09 -5.22 -3.02
N SER A 353 7.60 -4.97 -1.81
CA SER A 353 9.03 -5.14 -1.44
C SER A 353 10.02 -4.34 -2.31
N ILE A 354 9.59 -3.20 -2.86
CA ILE A 354 10.40 -2.36 -3.74
C ILE A 354 11.39 -1.53 -2.91
N THR A 355 12.68 -1.66 -3.19
CA THR A 355 13.77 -1.07 -2.39
C THR A 355 14.10 0.37 -2.79
N GLU A 356 13.88 0.73 -4.05
CA GLU A 356 14.23 2.03 -4.64
C GLU A 356 13.63 3.24 -3.90
N PRO A 357 12.34 3.25 -3.47
CA PRO A 357 11.79 4.36 -2.68
C PRO A 357 12.54 4.63 -1.37
N VAL A 358 12.94 3.57 -0.66
CA VAL A 358 13.73 3.67 0.59
C VAL A 358 15.10 4.29 0.31
N ILE A 359 15.73 3.89 -0.79
CA ILE A 359 17.00 4.48 -1.24
C ILE A 359 16.83 5.94 -1.64
N VAL A 360 15.75 6.31 -2.34
CA VAL A 360 15.49 7.71 -2.74
C VAL A 360 15.28 8.60 -1.51
N PHE A 361 14.51 8.16 -0.52
CA PHE A 361 14.41 8.87 0.76
C PHE A 361 15.75 8.97 1.49
N TRP A 362 16.56 7.91 1.51
CA TRP A 362 17.91 7.99 2.08
C TRP A 362 18.79 9.04 1.39
N GLU A 363 18.76 9.11 0.06
CA GLU A 363 19.49 10.12 -0.73
C GLU A 363 19.00 11.57 -0.47
N TYR A 364 17.78 11.74 0.04
CA TYR A 364 17.23 13.02 0.50
C TYR A 364 17.60 13.34 1.97
N PHE A 365 17.47 12.37 2.89
CA PHE A 365 17.65 12.60 4.33
C PHE A 365 19.13 12.70 4.76
N HIS A 366 20.06 11.93 4.18
CA HIS A 366 21.48 11.96 4.59
C HIS A 366 22.13 13.35 4.43
N LYS A 367 21.63 14.14 3.48
CA LYS A 367 22.04 15.54 3.24
C LYS A 367 21.57 16.48 4.36
N ARG A 368 20.40 16.17 4.94
CA ARG A 368 19.66 17.01 5.89
C ARG A 368 19.75 16.55 7.36
N LEU A 369 20.60 15.59 7.72
CA LEU A 369 20.65 15.01 9.08
C LEU A 369 20.74 16.05 10.22
N ASN A 370 21.42 17.19 10.03
CA ASN A 370 21.50 18.27 11.02
C ASN A 370 20.18 19.04 11.26
N SER A 371 19.12 18.71 10.53
CA SER A 371 17.79 19.35 10.63
C SER A 371 16.96 18.69 11.73
N THR A 372 16.10 19.48 12.38
CA THR A 372 15.15 18.99 13.38
C THR A 372 13.92 18.31 12.79
N PHE A 373 13.65 18.49 11.49
CA PHE A 373 12.42 18.05 10.81
C PHE A 373 11.14 18.51 11.55
N TYR A 374 11.21 19.71 12.14
CA TYR A 374 10.12 20.25 12.94
C TYR A 374 8.96 20.75 12.06
N SER A 375 7.73 20.52 12.54
CA SER A 375 6.49 21.13 12.03
C SER A 375 5.76 21.78 13.21
N SER A 376 5.11 22.93 12.96
CA SER A 376 4.26 23.65 13.92
C SER A 376 3.23 22.78 14.63
N ASP A 377 2.81 21.70 13.98
CA ASP A 377 1.70 20.85 14.42
C ASP A 377 2.17 19.73 15.37
N MET A 378 3.49 19.63 15.61
CA MET A 378 4.07 18.76 16.64
C MET A 378 3.69 19.22 18.05
N LYS A 379 3.23 18.29 18.89
CA LYS A 379 3.10 18.54 20.34
C LYS A 379 4.45 18.97 20.92
N ILE A 380 4.43 19.93 21.86
CA ILE A 380 5.63 20.53 22.47
C ILE A 380 6.60 19.48 23.05
N GLN A 381 6.06 18.36 23.56
CA GLN A 381 6.84 17.24 24.09
C GLN A 381 7.72 16.54 23.04
N ASN A 382 7.40 16.67 21.75
CA ASN A 382 8.13 16.05 20.63
C ASN A 382 9.18 17.01 20.03
N ILE A 383 9.26 18.25 20.52
CA ILE A 383 10.21 19.28 20.03
C ILE A 383 11.60 19.08 20.65
N ALA A 384 11.65 18.57 21.88
CA ALA A 384 12.88 18.27 22.62
C ALA A 384 13.20 16.76 22.62
N CYS A 385 13.25 16.16 21.43
CA CYS A 385 13.45 14.72 21.24
C CYS A 385 14.93 14.28 21.31
N ILE A 386 15.56 14.46 22.47
CA ILE A 386 16.79 13.74 22.84
C ILE A 386 16.51 13.00 24.14
N SER A 387 16.53 11.67 24.09
CA SER A 387 16.24 10.83 25.25
C SER A 387 17.16 11.16 26.44
N LYS A 388 16.69 10.98 27.68
CA LYS A 388 17.51 11.27 28.87
C LYS A 388 18.62 10.23 29.04
N ASN A 389 18.34 8.98 28.66
CA ASN A 389 19.26 7.84 28.73
C ASN A 389 19.09 6.91 27.51
N GLY A 390 19.88 5.83 27.44
CA GLY A 390 19.81 4.85 26.34
C GLY A 390 18.58 3.94 26.37
N SER A 391 17.94 3.74 27.53
CA SER A 391 16.72 2.96 27.66
C SER A 391 15.51 3.66 27.06
N GLU A 392 15.31 4.93 27.44
CA GLU A 392 14.31 5.80 26.84
C GLU A 392 14.49 5.90 25.32
N LEU A 393 15.73 5.83 24.81
CA LEU A 393 16.02 5.80 23.38
C LEU A 393 15.47 4.53 22.72
N LEU A 394 15.74 3.35 23.27
CA LEU A 394 15.18 2.09 22.77
C LEU A 394 13.66 2.06 22.87
N ILE A 395 13.08 2.56 23.97
CA ILE A 395 11.63 2.64 24.16
C ILE A 395 11.01 3.56 23.09
N GLN A 396 11.62 4.71 22.80
CA GLN A 396 11.19 5.60 21.72
C GLN A 396 11.24 4.92 20.35
N MET A 397 12.31 4.17 20.04
CA MET A 397 12.41 3.42 18.79
C MET A 397 11.38 2.29 18.70
N ASN A 398 11.16 1.53 19.78
CA ASN A 398 10.16 0.45 19.81
C ASN A 398 8.73 1.00 19.69
N ASN A 399 8.44 2.15 20.31
CA ASN A 399 7.17 2.86 20.15
C ASN A 399 6.97 3.33 18.70
N LEU A 400 8.02 3.83 18.03
CA LEU A 400 7.97 4.20 16.62
C LEU A 400 7.61 3.02 15.69
N PHE A 401 8.08 1.80 15.98
CA PHE A 401 7.74 0.60 15.19
C PHE A 401 6.37 -0.01 15.56
N SER A 402 5.89 0.18 16.80
CA SER A 402 4.57 -0.31 17.24
C SER A 402 3.40 0.68 17.03
N ALA A 403 3.70 1.96 16.75
CA ALA A 403 2.70 3.02 16.57
C ALA A 403 1.60 2.70 15.54
N GLN A 404 0.37 3.14 15.84
CA GLN A 404 -0.78 2.98 14.95
C GLN A 404 -0.79 4.03 13.83
N GLN A 405 -1.37 3.71 12.68
CA GLN A 405 -1.41 4.59 11.50
C GLN A 405 -2.02 5.98 11.79
N THR A 406 -3.01 6.04 12.70
CA THR A 406 -3.68 7.26 13.19
C THR A 406 -2.76 8.19 13.98
N GLU A 407 -1.73 7.65 14.63
CA GLU A 407 -0.81 8.40 15.48
C GLU A 407 0.35 9.00 14.69
N LEU A 408 0.76 8.35 13.60
CA LEU A 408 1.97 8.63 12.81
C LEU A 408 2.13 10.12 12.46
N LEU A 409 1.09 10.72 11.85
CA LEU A 409 1.13 12.12 11.39
C LEU A 409 1.11 13.14 12.54
N SER A 410 0.68 12.76 13.75
CA SER A 410 0.59 13.67 14.90
C SER A 410 1.81 13.60 15.82
N ASN A 411 2.41 12.42 15.96
CA ASN A 411 3.43 12.16 16.98
C ASN A 411 4.87 12.10 16.43
N TYR A 412 5.09 11.87 15.13
CA TYR A 412 6.43 11.70 14.57
C TYR A 412 6.76 12.69 13.43
N ASN A 413 8.04 13.00 13.29
CA ASN A 413 8.58 13.78 12.17
C ASN A 413 8.91 12.90 10.96
N SER A 414 9.19 13.52 9.81
CA SER A 414 9.46 12.85 8.54
C SER A 414 10.66 11.91 8.59
N PHE A 415 11.73 12.26 9.32
CA PHE A 415 12.90 11.39 9.48
C PHE A 415 12.59 10.14 10.32
N GLN A 416 11.81 10.28 11.40
CA GLN A 416 11.32 9.16 12.20
C GLN A 416 10.37 8.26 11.39
N LEU A 417 9.44 8.84 10.61
CA LEU A 417 8.60 8.06 9.71
C LEU A 417 9.42 7.34 8.62
N PHE A 418 10.51 7.96 8.14
CA PHE A 418 11.46 7.29 7.26
C PHE A 418 12.21 6.14 7.98
N GLN A 419 12.62 6.32 9.24
CA GLN A 419 13.21 5.23 10.04
C GLN A 419 12.22 4.08 10.23
N ARG A 420 10.94 4.37 10.47
CA ARG A 420 9.86 3.36 10.49
C ARG A 420 9.73 2.63 9.15
N LEU A 421 9.62 3.37 8.04
CA LEU A 421 9.53 2.83 6.68
C LEU A 421 10.72 1.92 6.35
N LEU A 422 11.93 2.42 6.60
CA LEU A 422 13.19 1.68 6.46
C LEU A 422 13.12 0.41 7.30
N GLY A 423 12.83 0.51 8.60
CA GLY A 423 12.84 -0.64 9.49
C GLY A 423 11.85 -1.74 9.10
N LEU A 424 10.61 -1.38 8.75
CA LEU A 424 9.59 -2.34 8.29
C LEU A 424 9.97 -2.98 6.95
N HIS A 425 10.59 -2.24 6.03
CA HIS A 425 11.13 -2.82 4.80
C HIS A 425 12.25 -3.82 5.06
N LEU A 426 13.16 -3.48 5.98
CA LEU A 426 14.27 -4.36 6.39
C LEU A 426 13.79 -5.64 7.07
N GLN A 427 12.71 -5.58 7.85
CA GLN A 427 12.08 -6.74 8.46
C GLN A 427 11.40 -7.66 7.42
N ASN A 428 10.90 -7.09 6.32
CA ASN A 428 10.24 -7.84 5.24
C ASN A 428 11.21 -8.53 4.26
N ILE A 429 12.44 -8.02 4.11
CA ILE A 429 13.46 -8.62 3.25
C ILE A 429 14.39 -9.54 4.05
N LYS A 430 14.85 -10.63 3.43
CA LYS A 430 15.72 -11.60 4.12
C LYS A 430 17.05 -10.95 4.56
N TYR A 431 17.51 -11.27 5.77
CA TYR A 431 18.84 -10.84 6.24
C TYR A 431 19.95 -11.29 5.26
N ASN A 432 20.97 -10.44 5.06
CA ASN A 432 22.02 -10.61 4.04
C ASN A 432 21.55 -10.80 2.57
N SER A 433 20.30 -10.49 2.22
CA SER A 433 19.86 -10.40 0.83
C SER A 433 20.64 -9.32 0.05
N LYS A 434 20.57 -9.37 -1.29
CA LYS A 434 21.14 -8.35 -2.18
C LYS A 434 20.63 -6.95 -1.81
N ASP A 435 19.33 -6.82 -1.61
CA ASP A 435 18.65 -5.54 -1.38
C ASP A 435 19.00 -4.96 -0.01
N TRP A 436 19.10 -5.80 1.02
CA TRP A 436 19.57 -5.38 2.34
C TRP A 436 21.03 -4.94 2.29
N ASN A 437 21.92 -5.73 1.68
CA ASN A 437 23.32 -5.35 1.52
C ASN A 437 23.49 -4.05 0.68
N GLN A 438 22.61 -3.82 -0.29
CA GLN A 438 22.55 -2.57 -1.06
C GLN A 438 22.16 -1.38 -0.17
N ILE A 439 21.08 -1.46 0.61
CA ILE A 439 20.67 -0.39 1.55
C ILE A 439 21.79 -0.12 2.57
N LYS A 440 22.29 -1.18 3.22
CA LYS A 440 23.38 -1.12 4.22
C LYS A 440 24.64 -0.48 3.66
N GLY A 441 25.07 -0.87 2.46
CA GLY A 441 26.22 -0.28 1.76
C GLY A 441 26.00 1.19 1.39
N ARG A 442 24.81 1.56 0.91
CA ARG A 442 24.44 2.96 0.62
C ARG A 442 24.34 3.83 1.86
N ILE A 443 23.99 3.27 3.02
CA ILE A 443 23.99 4.02 4.29
C ILE A 443 25.43 4.20 4.79
N PHE A 444 26.19 3.10 4.93
CA PHE A 444 27.54 3.15 5.48
C PHE A 444 28.53 3.99 4.67
N SER A 445 28.39 4.03 3.34
CA SER A 445 29.28 4.82 2.47
C SER A 445 29.13 6.35 2.60
N LYS A 446 28.05 6.85 3.21
CA LYS A 446 27.85 8.30 3.42
C LYS A 446 28.54 8.85 4.68
N PHE A 447 29.02 7.99 5.57
CA PHE A 447 29.62 8.39 6.85
C PHE A 447 31.14 8.37 6.80
N SER A 448 31.73 9.45 6.26
CA SER A 448 33.16 9.73 6.40
C SER A 448 33.48 10.39 7.75
N PRO A 449 34.74 10.36 8.23
CA PRO A 449 35.15 11.11 9.41
C PRO A 449 34.82 12.62 9.32
N SER A 450 35.01 13.21 8.13
CA SER A 450 34.64 14.61 7.88
C SER A 450 33.13 14.86 7.97
N LYS A 451 32.29 13.92 7.54
CA LYS A 451 30.83 14.04 7.65
C LYS A 451 30.37 13.93 9.11
N LEU A 452 30.95 13.01 9.88
CA LEU A 452 30.62 12.84 11.31
C LEU A 452 31.01 14.07 12.14
N MET A 453 32.19 14.65 11.89
CA MET A 453 32.61 15.92 12.51
C MET A 453 31.78 17.14 12.09
N SER A 454 30.97 17.03 11.02
CA SER A 454 30.06 18.11 10.58
C SER A 454 28.67 18.06 11.24
N PHE A 455 28.42 17.07 12.10
CA PHE A 455 27.13 16.95 12.78
C PHE A 455 27.02 17.88 13.98
N ASN A 456 25.86 18.51 14.11
CA ASN A 456 25.42 19.08 15.38
C ASN A 456 24.78 17.97 16.25
N GLU A 457 24.41 18.31 17.48
CA GLU A 457 23.73 17.40 18.42
C GLU A 457 22.54 16.64 17.78
N VAL A 458 21.71 17.35 17.01
CA VAL A 458 20.54 16.78 16.29
C VAL A 458 20.97 15.82 15.18
N GLY A 459 21.98 16.17 14.39
CA GLY A 459 22.53 15.32 13.34
C GLY A 459 23.18 14.05 13.87
N PHE A 460 23.82 14.15 15.03
CA PHE A 460 24.38 12.99 15.71
C PHE A 460 23.30 12.12 16.34
N TYR A 461 22.24 12.70 16.91
CA TYR A 461 21.06 11.97 17.36
C TYR A 461 20.38 11.21 16.21
N ASN A 462 20.20 11.85 15.06
CA ASN A 462 19.65 11.25 13.85
C ASN A 462 20.56 10.13 13.29
N PHE A 463 21.88 10.27 13.39
CA PHE A 463 22.85 9.22 13.07
C PHE A 463 22.74 8.02 14.04
N THR A 464 22.68 8.26 15.35
CA THR A 464 22.58 7.22 16.37
C THR A 464 21.27 6.44 16.27
N THR A 465 20.13 7.12 16.14
CA THR A 465 18.81 6.47 15.96
C THR A 465 18.71 5.70 14.64
N LEU A 466 19.39 6.15 13.58
CA LEU A 466 19.51 5.38 12.33
C LEU A 466 20.26 4.07 12.55
N PHE A 467 21.44 4.09 13.19
CA PHE A 467 22.17 2.84 13.46
C PHE A 467 21.41 1.90 14.41
N LEU A 468 20.67 2.45 15.38
CA LEU A 468 19.74 1.66 16.21
C LEU A 468 18.61 1.03 15.37
N THR A 469 18.02 1.76 14.41
CA THR A 469 17.05 1.20 13.45
C THR A 469 17.64 0.00 12.71
N LEU A 470 18.86 0.13 12.18
CA LEU A 470 19.52 -0.96 11.45
C LEU A 470 19.79 -2.16 12.37
N SER A 471 20.26 -1.94 13.61
CA SER A 471 20.50 -3.00 14.59
C SER A 471 19.21 -3.71 15.02
N ILE A 472 18.14 -2.97 15.30
CA ILE A 472 16.82 -3.54 15.66
C ILE A 472 16.31 -4.42 14.52
N MET A 473 16.53 -4.06 13.25
CA MET A 473 16.07 -4.85 12.11
C MET A 473 17.11 -5.82 11.54
N SER A 474 18.21 -6.06 12.27
CA SER A 474 19.25 -7.04 11.90
C SER A 474 19.27 -8.24 12.82
N ASP A 475 19.51 -9.42 12.23
CA ASP A 475 19.84 -10.64 12.99
C ASP A 475 21.22 -10.52 13.65
N ASP A 476 22.16 -9.83 13.01
CA ASP A 476 23.51 -9.56 13.54
C ASP A 476 23.61 -8.13 14.10
N THR A 477 23.06 -7.96 15.31
CA THR A 477 23.09 -6.70 16.06
C THR A 477 24.53 -6.25 16.35
N SER A 478 25.44 -7.20 16.58
CA SER A 478 26.83 -6.96 16.95
C SER A 478 27.65 -6.32 15.83
N GLN A 479 27.51 -6.78 14.58
CA GLN A 479 28.21 -6.19 13.44
C GLN A 479 27.85 -4.72 13.23
N ILE A 480 26.59 -4.34 13.46
CA ILE A 480 26.13 -2.96 13.27
C ILE A 480 26.59 -2.06 14.44
N ALA A 481 26.55 -2.55 15.67
CA ALA A 481 27.10 -1.85 16.84
C ALA A 481 28.62 -1.64 16.73
N LEU A 482 29.37 -2.65 16.29
CA LEU A 482 30.79 -2.54 15.97
C LEU A 482 31.06 -1.52 14.86
N LYS A 483 30.22 -1.47 13.81
CA LYS A 483 30.36 -0.47 12.74
C LYS A 483 30.10 0.95 13.24
N TYR A 484 29.09 1.15 14.09
CA TYR A 484 28.80 2.43 14.74
C TYR A 484 30.02 2.90 15.57
N GLN A 485 30.54 2.05 16.45
CA GLN A 485 31.71 2.38 17.27
C GLN A 485 32.97 2.64 16.42
N HIS A 486 33.23 1.82 15.40
CA HIS A 486 34.35 2.04 14.48
C HIS A 486 34.28 3.43 13.85
N LEU A 487 33.11 3.86 13.38
CA LEU A 487 32.92 5.19 12.78
C LEU A 487 33.25 6.33 13.76
N ILE A 488 32.90 6.19 15.04
CA ILE A 488 33.24 7.18 16.08
C ILE A 488 34.74 7.12 16.45
N LYS A 489 35.35 5.92 16.46
CA LYS A 489 36.79 5.76 16.72
C LYS A 489 37.65 6.49 15.67
N LEU A 490 37.18 6.62 14.42
CA LEU A 490 37.88 7.37 13.37
C LEU A 490 38.00 8.89 13.63
N ILE A 491 37.09 9.47 14.41
CA ILE A 491 37.09 10.91 14.71
C ILE A 491 37.67 11.24 16.10
N SER A 492 37.78 10.24 16.97
CA SER A 492 38.03 10.34 18.42
C SER A 492 36.89 10.99 19.20
N GLU A 493 36.41 10.27 20.23
CA GLU A 493 35.37 10.71 21.17
C GLU A 493 35.67 12.11 21.76
N GLN A 494 36.96 12.36 22.05
CA GLN A 494 37.43 13.59 22.68
C GLN A 494 37.28 14.84 21.79
N LYS A 495 37.06 14.69 20.48
CA LYS A 495 36.80 15.81 19.55
C LYS A 495 35.32 16.18 19.40
N LEU A 496 34.42 15.34 19.92
CA LEU A 496 32.99 15.65 19.97
C LEU A 496 32.73 16.74 21.02
N ASP A 497 31.78 17.63 20.77
CA ASP A 497 31.26 18.54 21.80
C ASP A 497 30.52 17.75 22.91
N PRO A 498 30.31 18.34 24.11
CA PRO A 498 29.72 17.62 25.25
C PRO A 498 28.33 17.02 24.98
N ASN A 499 27.47 17.71 24.23
CA ASN A 499 26.11 17.26 23.95
C ASN A 499 26.10 16.09 22.95
N THR A 500 26.88 16.22 21.89
CA THR A 500 27.12 15.16 20.91
C THR A 500 27.75 13.92 21.56
N ARG A 501 28.71 14.12 22.46
CA ARG A 501 29.33 13.04 23.24
C ARG A 501 28.35 12.38 24.22
N SER A 502 27.48 13.15 24.87
CA SER A 502 26.37 12.62 25.68
C SER A 502 25.44 11.73 24.84
N THR A 503 25.09 12.18 23.63
CA THR A 503 24.26 11.42 22.68
C THR A 503 24.95 10.13 22.22
N TYR A 504 26.26 10.16 21.96
CA TYR A 504 27.06 8.96 21.70
C TYR A 504 26.94 7.92 22.81
N TRP A 505 27.14 8.31 24.07
CA TRP A 505 27.09 7.39 25.20
C TRP A 505 25.68 6.84 25.48
N LYS A 506 24.63 7.64 25.27
CA LYS A 506 23.24 7.16 25.29
C LYS A 506 23.01 6.09 24.20
N GLY A 507 23.53 6.31 23.00
CA GLY A 507 23.50 5.35 21.90
C GLY A 507 24.25 4.06 22.22
N THR A 508 25.46 4.16 22.75
CA THR A 508 26.28 3.03 23.20
C THR A 508 25.57 2.18 24.26
N VAL A 509 24.94 2.81 25.26
CA VAL A 509 24.10 2.14 26.25
C VAL A 509 22.89 1.46 25.60
N ALA A 510 22.22 2.11 24.65
CA ALA A 510 21.11 1.53 23.90
C ALA A 510 21.54 0.26 23.13
N PHE A 511 22.72 0.24 22.49
CA PHE A 511 23.22 -0.99 21.85
C PHE A 511 23.46 -2.11 22.88
N LEU A 512 24.02 -1.82 24.06
CA LEU A 512 24.25 -2.84 25.09
C LEU A 512 22.95 -3.44 25.64
N ILE A 513 21.95 -2.59 25.92
CA ILE A 513 20.63 -3.05 26.35
C ILE A 513 19.98 -3.90 25.26
N LEU A 514 20.10 -3.51 23.98
CA LEU A 514 19.55 -4.25 22.84
C LEU A 514 20.18 -5.65 22.68
N HIS A 515 21.49 -5.79 22.89
CA HIS A 515 22.14 -7.11 22.89
C HIS A 515 21.58 -8.01 24.00
N SER A 516 21.43 -7.47 25.22
CA SER A 516 20.89 -8.22 26.36
C SER A 516 19.44 -8.64 26.12
N GLN A 517 18.59 -7.72 25.66
CA GLN A 517 17.17 -8.01 25.32
C GLN A 517 17.01 -9.09 24.25
N ARG A 518 18.05 -9.35 23.45
CA ARG A 518 18.05 -10.34 22.36
C ARG A 518 18.84 -11.60 22.65
N ASN A 519 19.49 -11.70 23.82
CA ASN A 519 20.42 -12.79 24.13
C ASN A 519 21.50 -12.96 23.03
N VAL A 520 22.04 -11.85 22.53
CA VAL A 520 23.11 -11.81 21.52
C VAL A 520 24.44 -11.49 22.20
N SER A 521 25.51 -12.17 21.76
CA SER A 521 26.86 -12.00 22.31
C SER A 521 27.34 -10.54 22.28
N ILE A 522 27.58 -9.99 23.46
CA ILE A 522 28.14 -8.66 23.69
C ILE A 522 29.66 -8.68 23.51
N THR A 523 30.33 -9.83 23.68
CA THR A 523 31.79 -9.98 23.84
C THR A 523 32.62 -9.04 22.96
N ALA A 524 32.43 -9.06 21.63
CA ALA A 524 33.23 -8.26 20.71
C ALA A 524 32.99 -6.75 20.80
N TYR A 525 31.75 -6.34 21.11
CA TYR A 525 31.39 -4.94 21.29
C TYR A 525 31.82 -4.43 22.68
N GLY A 526 31.63 -5.25 23.71
CA GLY A 526 32.04 -4.98 25.09
C GLY A 526 33.55 -4.82 25.26
N THR A 527 34.37 -5.69 24.66
CA THR A 527 35.84 -5.53 24.70
C THR A 527 36.29 -4.24 24.05
N ALA A 528 35.80 -3.92 22.84
CA ALA A 528 36.13 -2.68 22.16
C ALA A 528 35.68 -1.42 22.95
N LEU A 529 34.55 -1.49 23.67
CA LEU A 529 34.10 -0.42 24.57
C LEU A 529 34.98 -0.29 25.82
N SER A 530 35.44 -1.40 26.39
CA SER A 530 36.34 -1.42 27.56
C SER A 530 37.65 -0.66 27.28
N ASP A 531 38.22 -0.84 26.08
CA ASP A 531 39.37 -0.06 25.59
C ASP A 531 39.06 1.46 25.52
N THR A 532 37.83 1.81 25.09
CA THR A 532 37.41 3.20 24.92
C THR A 532 37.28 3.90 26.27
N LEU A 533 36.59 3.24 27.22
CA LEU A 533 36.30 3.73 28.58
C LEU A 533 37.55 4.12 29.38
N ASN A 534 38.70 3.49 29.12
CA ASN A 534 39.99 3.85 29.73
C ASN A 534 40.44 5.30 29.42
N THR A 535 39.86 5.94 28.40
CA THR A 535 40.22 7.31 27.96
C THR A 535 39.06 8.31 28.01
N THR A 536 37.91 7.88 28.54
CA THR A 536 36.65 8.64 28.63
C THR A 536 36.59 9.45 29.93
N SER A 537 35.97 10.65 29.91
CA SER A 537 35.81 11.46 31.13
C SER A 537 34.75 10.88 32.09
N GLN A 538 34.95 11.10 33.39
CA GLN A 538 34.13 10.52 34.46
C GLN A 538 32.62 10.76 34.30
N GLU A 539 32.22 11.90 33.73
CA GLU A 539 30.81 12.25 33.50
C GLU A 539 30.08 11.23 32.62
N TYR A 540 30.67 10.79 31.50
CA TYR A 540 30.05 9.79 30.61
C TYR A 540 30.16 8.37 31.13
N ILE A 541 31.19 8.07 31.94
CA ILE A 541 31.26 6.80 32.67
C ILE A 541 30.04 6.66 33.61
N THR A 542 29.49 7.75 34.16
CA THR A 542 28.23 7.65 34.94
C THR A 542 27.01 7.31 34.07
N VAL A 543 26.94 7.80 32.82
CA VAL A 543 25.87 7.45 31.86
C VAL A 543 25.95 5.95 31.52
N TYR A 544 27.16 5.46 31.29
CA TYR A 544 27.43 4.04 31.05
C TYR A 544 27.03 3.15 32.25
N LEU A 545 27.47 3.51 33.46
CA LEU A 545 27.15 2.78 34.70
C LEU A 545 25.66 2.73 35.02
N ASP A 546 24.90 3.79 34.74
CA ASP A 546 23.44 3.76 34.92
C ASP A 546 22.77 2.82 33.90
N GLY A 547 23.27 2.78 32.66
CA GLY A 547 22.81 1.85 31.63
C GLY A 547 23.10 0.38 31.91
N LEU A 548 24.24 0.06 32.53
CA LEU A 548 24.61 -1.33 32.85
C LEU A 548 23.59 -2.03 33.76
N LYS A 549 22.89 -1.29 34.63
CA LYS A 549 21.84 -1.86 35.49
C LYS A 549 20.78 -2.57 34.67
N GLU A 550 20.37 -2.00 33.55
CA GLU A 550 19.36 -2.58 32.66
C GLU A 550 19.92 -3.77 31.89
N VAL A 551 21.19 -3.71 31.45
CA VAL A 551 21.88 -4.85 30.84
C VAL A 551 21.86 -6.08 31.78
N PHE A 552 22.15 -5.88 33.06
CA PHE A 552 22.08 -6.98 34.04
C PHE A 552 20.65 -7.35 34.48
N LEU A 553 19.66 -6.45 34.36
CA LEU A 553 18.25 -6.79 34.59
C LEU A 553 17.64 -7.63 33.45
N PHE A 554 18.09 -7.44 32.21
CA PHE A 554 17.68 -8.24 31.05
C PHE A 554 18.52 -9.50 30.84
N SER A 555 19.54 -9.72 31.66
CA SER A 555 20.35 -10.94 31.65
C SER A 555 19.87 -11.89 32.76
N GLU A 556 19.82 -13.19 32.47
CA GLU A 556 19.68 -14.24 33.50
C GLU A 556 21.04 -14.87 33.88
N SER A 557 22.06 -14.74 33.01
CA SER A 557 23.43 -15.21 33.25
C SER A 557 24.46 -14.40 32.45
N LEU A 558 25.74 -14.47 32.83
CA LEU A 558 26.87 -13.76 32.17
C LEU A 558 27.36 -14.46 30.87
N THR A 559 26.53 -15.34 30.30
CA THR A 559 26.85 -16.25 29.19
C THR A 559 27.06 -15.55 27.84
N PHE A 560 26.43 -14.40 27.63
CA PHE A 560 26.53 -13.60 26.40
C PHE A 560 27.66 -12.56 26.46
N GLY A 561 28.69 -12.77 27.28
CA GLY A 561 29.86 -11.90 27.31
C GLY A 561 29.69 -10.60 28.13
N GLN A 562 28.65 -10.49 28.95
CA GLN A 562 28.41 -9.36 29.85
C GLN A 562 29.62 -9.04 30.75
N HIS A 563 30.43 -10.06 31.08
CA HIS A 563 31.67 -9.89 31.85
C HIS A 563 32.70 -8.97 31.15
N THR A 564 32.69 -8.85 29.82
CA THR A 564 33.61 -7.97 29.07
C THR A 564 33.32 -6.48 29.25
N LEU A 565 32.15 -6.13 29.81
CA LEU A 565 31.76 -4.75 30.12
C LEU A 565 32.51 -4.18 31.33
N ILE A 566 33.17 -5.04 32.11
CA ILE A 566 34.02 -4.69 33.24
C ILE A 566 35.48 -4.92 32.84
N GLY A 567 36.33 -3.94 33.12
CA GLY A 567 37.76 -4.00 32.81
C GLY A 567 38.56 -2.99 33.64
N SER A 568 39.82 -2.77 33.25
CA SER A 568 40.76 -1.85 33.92
C SER A 568 40.23 -0.41 34.08
N TRP A 569 39.31 0.02 33.21
CA TRP A 569 38.64 1.32 33.32
C TRP A 569 37.90 1.50 34.65
N LEU A 570 37.37 0.42 35.25
CA LEU A 570 36.64 0.48 36.52
C LEU A 570 37.58 0.72 37.71
N GLU A 571 38.76 0.11 37.69
CA GLU A 571 39.82 0.36 38.68
C GLU A 571 40.31 1.81 38.58
N ASN A 572 40.61 2.28 37.36
CA ASN A 572 40.98 3.66 37.08
C ASN A 572 39.88 4.66 37.53
N TYR A 573 38.61 4.34 37.34
CA TYR A 573 37.49 5.16 37.78
C TYR A 573 37.37 5.22 39.32
N LEU A 574 37.51 4.08 40.00
CA LEU A 574 37.45 4.02 41.47
C LEU A 574 38.64 4.75 42.11
N LEU A 575 39.86 4.60 41.57
CA LEU A 575 41.06 5.28 42.06
C LEU A 575 41.05 6.80 41.79
N SER A 576 40.44 7.24 40.69
CA SER A 576 40.37 8.67 40.34
C SER A 576 39.22 9.45 40.98
N THR A 577 38.38 8.81 41.81
CA THR A 577 37.24 9.47 42.48
C THR A 577 37.51 9.70 43.97
N ILE A 578 37.68 10.97 44.37
CA ILE A 578 37.97 11.41 45.76
C ILE A 578 36.87 10.98 46.75
N LYS A 579 35.66 10.72 46.25
CA LYS A 579 34.67 9.85 46.89
C LYS A 579 34.15 8.91 45.79
N PRO A 580 34.14 7.58 45.97
CA PRO A 580 33.42 6.73 45.04
C PRO A 580 31.94 7.15 45.07
N LEU A 581 31.41 7.61 43.93
CA LEU A 581 30.00 7.99 43.86
C LEU A 581 29.14 6.81 44.35
N ASP A 582 28.09 7.08 45.13
CA ASP A 582 27.16 6.06 45.61
C ASP A 582 26.66 5.13 44.50
N LYS A 583 26.59 5.63 43.26
CA LYS A 583 26.27 4.85 42.06
C LYS A 583 27.25 3.70 41.79
N ALA A 584 28.56 3.92 41.90
CA ALA A 584 29.57 2.89 41.64
C ALA A 584 29.58 1.82 42.75
N MET A 585 29.47 2.22 44.02
CA MET A 585 29.30 1.26 45.12
C MET A 585 27.98 0.48 45.03
N LYS A 586 26.88 1.11 44.60
CA LYS A 586 25.61 0.42 44.31
C LYS A 586 25.74 -0.56 43.16
N PHE A 587 26.43 -0.17 42.07
CA PHE A 587 26.73 -1.05 40.94
C PHE A 587 27.52 -2.28 41.37
N CYS A 588 28.65 -2.10 42.07
CA CYS A 588 29.48 -3.23 42.54
C CYS A 588 28.70 -4.16 43.48
N LYS A 589 27.81 -3.62 44.35
CA LYS A 589 26.94 -4.44 45.20
C LYS A 589 25.90 -5.23 44.40
N GLN A 590 25.27 -4.63 43.39
CA GLN A 590 24.32 -5.33 42.51
C GLN A 590 25.03 -6.42 41.69
N PHE A 591 26.17 -6.08 41.07
CA PHE A 591 26.95 -7.04 40.29
C PHE A 591 27.47 -8.20 41.14
N TYR A 592 27.95 -7.95 42.36
CA TYR A 592 28.35 -9.02 43.28
C TYR A 592 27.19 -9.91 43.71
N SER A 593 25.99 -9.34 43.91
CA SER A 593 24.78 -10.13 44.17
C SER A 593 24.41 -11.02 42.98
N TYR A 594 24.52 -10.49 41.76
CA TYR A 594 24.20 -11.18 40.51
C TYR A 594 25.24 -12.24 40.14
N TRP A 595 26.51 -12.05 40.49
CA TRP A 595 27.58 -13.05 40.29
C TRP A 595 27.48 -14.24 41.28
N LYS A 596 26.75 -14.06 42.38
CA LYS A 596 26.60 -15.06 43.45
C LYS A 596 25.32 -15.91 43.30
N SER A 597 24.35 -15.43 42.53
CA SER A 597 23.16 -16.16 42.07
C SER A 597 23.46 -16.96 40.81
#